data_AF-A0A524DGN1-F1
#
_entry.id   AF-A0A524DGN1-F1
#
_cell.length_a   1.000
_cell.length_b   1.000
_cell.length_c   1.000
_cell.angle_alpha   90.00
_cell.angle_beta   90.00
_cell.angle_gamma   90.00
#
_symmetry.space_group_name_H-M   'P 1'
#
loop_
_entity.id
_entity.type
_entity.pdbx_description
1 polymer ?
#
loop_
_entity_poly.entity_id
_entity_poly.type
_entity_poly.pdbx_seq_one_letter_code
_entity_poly.pdbx_strand_id
1 'polypeptide(L)'
;TFYSWKHLATDSRPYEWIDKMEIIDEYTIDFFIDGNPETPHSNEPYTHFFSRLNTYILPEHYLNQTQLADGVTPDITHESWDRFATNCFGTSLFRLNNYIEDVETELTVWDDCWWLNETITADPDLNWDNRFGNKWEFDSWRIRIIPDQQTAVLEFEAGKVDIQDITIYPEKRDEFIYNPSFEVKNKINGNLGFFGYNIREDREYIGDRTPCETNASITKGLAIRKAISYALDRNEINKIIHQGEFNITDHPIYPIKGIWYNPDIIRYTHDLDKARDYMKLAGFEITKEGSIPPPPNPSPSIIIGNKLWIILGTFFTIGLASYLVRKGLKNFSGENY
;
A
#
# COMPACT_ATOMS: atom_id res chain seq x y z
N THR A 1 19.45 3.05 -14.97
CA THR A 1 18.23 2.64 -14.25
C THR A 1 18.49 2.18 -12.84
N PHE A 2 18.95 0.94 -12.60
CA PHE A 2 19.07 0.39 -11.24
C PHE A 2 20.05 1.18 -10.37
N TYR A 3 21.19 1.57 -10.95
CA TYR A 3 22.15 2.46 -10.28
C TYR A 3 21.53 3.84 -9.97
N SER A 4 20.76 4.41 -10.90
CA SER A 4 19.99 5.62 -10.67
C SER A 4 19.05 5.41 -9.48
N TRP A 5 18.19 4.37 -9.50
CA TRP A 5 17.26 4.12 -8.41
C TRP A 5 17.94 3.92 -7.04
N LYS A 6 19.13 3.31 -6.98
CA LYS A 6 19.92 3.20 -5.75
C LYS A 6 20.24 4.56 -5.12
N HIS A 7 20.48 5.58 -5.95
CA HIS A 7 20.85 6.93 -5.50
C HIS A 7 19.68 7.91 -5.46
N LEU A 8 18.62 7.65 -6.24
CA LEU A 8 17.48 8.56 -6.40
C LEU A 8 16.29 8.22 -5.53
N ALA A 9 16.12 6.94 -5.19
CA ALA A 9 15.02 6.55 -4.35
C ALA A 9 15.18 7.18 -2.96
N THR A 10 14.09 7.75 -2.43
CA THR A 10 14.03 8.21 -1.04
C THR A 10 14.35 7.07 -0.06
N ASP A 11 14.17 5.82 -0.50
CA ASP A 11 14.64 4.61 0.15
C ASP A 11 15.55 3.83 -0.80
N SER A 12 16.87 3.88 -0.58
CA SER A 12 17.90 3.19 -1.38
C SER A 12 18.01 1.69 -1.06
N ARG A 13 17.52 1.26 0.11
CA ARG A 13 17.64 -0.12 0.63
C ARG A 13 17.17 -1.20 -0.36
N PRO A 14 16.11 -1.01 -1.17
CA PRO A 14 15.71 -1.98 -2.18
C PRO A 14 16.76 -2.29 -3.28
N TYR A 15 17.83 -1.50 -3.38
CA TYR A 15 18.87 -1.63 -4.40
C TYR A 15 20.27 -1.86 -3.80
N GLU A 16 20.39 -1.97 -2.48
CA GLU A 16 21.67 -2.23 -1.80
C GLU A 16 22.23 -3.62 -2.10
N TRP A 17 21.40 -4.57 -2.53
CA TRP A 17 21.82 -5.89 -2.99
C TRP A 17 22.72 -5.88 -4.22
N ILE A 18 22.80 -4.76 -4.95
CA ILE A 18 23.65 -4.63 -6.13
C ILE A 18 25.06 -4.23 -5.69
N ASP A 19 25.99 -5.19 -5.79
CA ASP A 19 27.42 -4.94 -5.65
C ASP A 19 27.96 -4.25 -6.90
N LYS A 20 27.74 -4.88 -8.06
CA LYS A 20 28.20 -4.38 -9.37
C LYS A 20 27.20 -4.72 -10.48
N MET A 21 27.23 -3.90 -11.53
CA MET A 21 26.59 -4.19 -12.82
C MET A 21 27.62 -4.07 -13.94
N GLU A 22 27.64 -5.01 -14.87
CA GLU A 22 28.52 -4.98 -16.04
C GLU A 22 27.69 -5.07 -17.32
N ILE A 23 27.84 -4.08 -18.20
CA ILE A 23 27.30 -4.14 -19.55
C ILE A 23 28.27 -5.00 -20.37
N ILE A 24 27.81 -6.17 -20.78
CA ILE A 24 28.63 -7.11 -21.57
C ILE A 24 28.55 -6.73 -23.06
N ASP A 25 27.34 -6.44 -23.53
CA ASP A 25 27.05 -5.98 -24.89
C ASP A 25 25.72 -5.20 -24.94
N GLU A 26 25.21 -4.92 -26.14
CA GLU A 26 23.97 -4.17 -26.36
C GLU A 26 22.68 -4.86 -25.86
N TYR A 27 22.72 -6.17 -25.58
CA TYR A 27 21.56 -6.95 -25.11
C TYR A 27 21.80 -7.67 -23.78
N THR A 28 23.01 -7.60 -23.22
CA THR A 28 23.42 -8.41 -22.08
C THR A 28 23.98 -7.56 -20.95
N ILE A 29 23.43 -7.77 -19.75
CA ILE A 29 23.89 -7.15 -18.52
C ILE A 29 24.06 -8.21 -17.42
N ASP A 30 25.22 -8.18 -16.78
CA ASP A 30 25.50 -9.01 -15.61
C ASP A 30 25.24 -8.22 -14.33
N PHE A 31 24.50 -8.85 -13.40
CA PHE A 31 24.27 -8.34 -12.05
C PHE A 31 25.07 -9.15 -11.04
N PHE A 32 25.92 -8.48 -10.28
CA PHE A 32 26.66 -9.06 -9.16
C PHE A 32 25.92 -8.71 -7.87
N ILE A 33 25.46 -9.74 -7.17
CA ILE A 33 24.70 -9.60 -5.93
C ILE A 33 25.69 -9.50 -4.76
N ASP A 34 25.54 -8.48 -3.92
CA ASP A 34 26.28 -8.41 -2.66
C ASP A 34 25.80 -9.54 -1.72
N GLY A 35 26.68 -10.51 -1.52
CA GLY A 35 26.48 -11.63 -0.60
C GLY A 35 27.34 -11.54 0.65
N ASN A 36 28.04 -10.42 0.88
CA ASN A 36 28.93 -10.26 2.02
C ASN A 36 28.12 -9.97 3.30
N PRO A 37 28.12 -10.86 4.29
CA PRO A 37 27.37 -10.66 5.53
C PRO A 37 27.91 -9.52 6.40
N GLU A 38 29.13 -9.05 6.12
CA GLU A 38 29.77 -7.92 6.81
C GLU A 38 29.45 -6.56 6.18
N THR A 39 28.83 -6.52 4.99
CA THR A 39 28.39 -5.26 4.39
C THR A 39 27.25 -4.68 5.25
N PRO A 40 27.39 -3.47 5.82
CA PRO A 40 26.34 -2.86 6.64
C PRO A 40 25.03 -2.80 5.86
N HIS A 41 23.92 -3.20 6.49
CA HIS A 41 22.58 -3.23 5.90
C HIS A 41 22.32 -4.31 4.82
N SER A 42 23.33 -5.15 4.50
CA SER A 42 23.29 -6.22 3.47
C SER A 42 23.50 -7.62 4.07
N ASN A 43 23.10 -7.82 5.33
CA ASN A 43 23.45 -9.03 6.11
C ASN A 43 22.86 -10.37 5.63
N GLU A 44 22.13 -10.42 4.52
CA GLU A 44 21.57 -11.66 3.99
C GLU A 44 21.70 -11.75 2.48
N PRO A 45 22.01 -12.93 1.90
CA PRO A 45 21.85 -13.17 0.46
C PRO A 45 20.41 -12.79 0.07
N TYR A 46 20.28 -11.70 -0.69
CA TYR A 46 19.01 -11.00 -0.87
C TYR A 46 18.05 -11.78 -1.78
N THR A 47 17.36 -12.78 -1.24
CA THR A 47 16.41 -13.63 -1.99
C THR A 47 15.33 -12.86 -2.75
N HIS A 48 15.05 -11.60 -2.36
CA HIS A 48 14.09 -10.73 -3.01
C HIS A 48 14.59 -10.04 -4.29
N PHE A 49 15.84 -10.22 -4.72
CA PHE A 49 16.41 -9.48 -5.86
C PHE A 49 15.59 -9.64 -7.16
N PHE A 50 15.09 -10.85 -7.45
CA PHE A 50 14.25 -11.09 -8.62
C PHE A 50 12.98 -10.22 -8.63
N SER A 51 12.36 -10.02 -7.47
CA SER A 51 11.19 -9.14 -7.37
C SER A 51 11.54 -7.66 -7.60
N ARG A 52 12.82 -7.28 -7.40
CA ARG A 52 13.32 -5.92 -7.64
C ARG A 52 13.69 -5.66 -9.09
N LEU A 53 13.95 -6.70 -9.88
CA LEU A 53 14.16 -6.56 -11.33
C LEU A 53 12.91 -6.04 -12.04
N ASN A 54 11.72 -6.22 -11.44
CA ASN A 54 10.46 -5.66 -11.94
C ASN A 54 10.30 -4.16 -11.57
N THR A 55 11.29 -3.35 -11.94
CA THR A 55 11.25 -1.89 -11.82
C THR A 55 11.16 -1.26 -13.22
N TYR A 56 10.69 -0.03 -13.30
CA TYR A 56 10.62 0.67 -14.58
C TYR A 56 12.01 1.05 -15.08
N ILE A 57 12.30 0.71 -16.34
CA ILE A 57 13.54 1.09 -17.01
C ILE A 57 13.48 2.55 -17.43
N LEU A 58 14.49 3.31 -17.04
CA LEU A 58 14.63 4.74 -17.30
C LEU A 58 15.47 4.98 -18.57
N PRO A 59 15.12 5.98 -19.41
CA PRO A 59 15.84 6.27 -20.65
C PRO A 59 17.19 6.96 -20.36
N GLU A 60 18.26 6.17 -20.28
CA GLU A 60 19.61 6.67 -19.97
C GLU A 60 20.06 7.78 -20.92
N HIS A 61 19.83 7.61 -22.23
CA HIS A 61 20.20 8.59 -23.25
C HIS A 61 19.58 9.99 -23.05
N TYR A 62 18.52 10.10 -22.23
CA TYR A 62 17.84 11.35 -21.92
C TYR A 62 18.12 11.84 -20.50
N LEU A 63 18.21 10.93 -19.53
CA LEU A 63 18.34 11.28 -18.13
C LEU A 63 19.80 11.39 -17.65
N ASN A 64 20.73 10.69 -18.27
CA ASN A 64 22.14 10.70 -17.91
C ASN A 64 22.93 11.74 -18.73
N GLN A 65 22.48 13.00 -18.73
CA GLN A 65 23.14 14.08 -19.50
C GLN A 65 24.40 14.60 -18.80
N THR A 66 24.34 14.70 -17.47
CA THR A 66 25.44 15.13 -16.61
C THR A 66 25.58 14.16 -15.44
N GLN A 67 26.79 14.09 -14.88
CA GLN A 67 27.12 13.23 -13.74
C GLN A 67 27.74 14.06 -12.61
N LEU A 68 27.63 13.57 -11.38
CA LEU A 68 28.35 14.12 -10.24
C LEU A 68 29.86 13.88 -10.37
N ALA A 69 30.64 14.44 -9.43
CA ALA A 69 32.10 14.36 -9.45
C ALA A 69 32.67 12.92 -9.38
N ASP A 70 31.85 11.93 -9.03
CA ASP A 70 32.24 10.51 -9.01
C ASP A 70 32.24 9.87 -10.41
N GLY A 71 31.72 10.55 -11.44
CA GLY A 71 31.67 10.07 -12.82
C GLY A 71 30.71 8.89 -13.06
N VAL A 72 29.85 8.57 -12.09
CA VAL A 72 28.92 7.43 -12.18
C VAL A 72 27.50 7.77 -11.74
N THR A 73 27.33 8.73 -10.84
CA THR A 73 26.01 9.14 -10.34
C THR A 73 25.41 10.19 -11.25
N PRO A 74 24.22 9.96 -11.85
CA PRO A 74 23.55 10.98 -12.64
C PRO A 74 23.24 12.23 -11.82
N ASP A 75 23.47 13.41 -12.40
CA ASP A 75 23.09 14.68 -11.80
C ASP A 75 21.61 14.97 -12.07
N ILE A 76 20.79 14.79 -11.03
CA ILE A 76 19.34 14.98 -11.10
C ILE A 76 18.87 16.42 -11.09
N THR A 77 19.79 17.37 -10.94
CA THR A 77 19.46 18.78 -11.03
C THR A 77 19.44 19.27 -12.49
N HIS A 78 19.86 18.42 -13.43
CA HIS A 78 19.78 18.71 -14.85
C HIS A 78 18.33 18.81 -15.33
N GLU A 79 18.04 19.78 -16.20
CA GLU A 79 16.68 20.12 -16.68
C GLU A 79 15.92 18.96 -17.34
N SER A 80 16.64 17.93 -17.82
CA SER A 80 16.04 16.74 -18.40
C SER A 80 15.20 15.95 -17.38
N TRP A 81 15.57 15.98 -16.09
CA TRP A 81 14.80 15.31 -15.04
C TRP A 81 13.47 16.01 -14.77
N ASP A 82 13.48 17.33 -14.65
CA ASP A 82 12.26 18.13 -14.47
C ASP A 82 11.31 17.99 -15.66
N ARG A 83 11.88 18.02 -16.88
CA ARG A 83 11.11 17.81 -18.10
C ARG A 83 10.53 16.39 -18.17
N PHE A 84 11.32 15.38 -17.81
CA PHE A 84 10.85 13.99 -17.79
C PHE A 84 9.71 13.77 -16.80
N ALA A 85 9.70 14.46 -15.65
CA ALA A 85 8.65 14.31 -14.64
C ALA A 85 7.25 14.70 -15.16
N THR A 86 7.17 15.60 -16.14
CA THR A 86 5.92 16.09 -16.73
C THR A 86 5.72 15.66 -18.19
N ASN A 87 6.77 15.15 -18.84
CA ASN A 87 6.77 14.69 -20.23
C ASN A 87 7.47 13.32 -20.32
N CYS A 88 7.03 12.37 -19.50
CA CYS A 88 7.67 11.07 -19.40
C CYS A 88 7.47 10.23 -20.67
N PHE A 89 8.45 9.37 -20.94
CA PHE A 89 8.38 8.37 -21.99
C PHE A 89 9.11 7.10 -21.53
N GLY A 90 8.74 5.98 -22.13
CA GLY A 90 9.28 4.67 -21.78
C GLY A 90 8.92 3.64 -22.83
N THR A 91 9.03 2.37 -22.47
CA THR A 91 8.85 1.25 -23.40
C THR A 91 7.51 0.53 -23.24
N SER A 92 6.56 1.12 -22.51
CA SER A 92 5.28 0.49 -22.19
C SER A 92 4.26 0.64 -23.34
N LEU A 93 3.13 -0.06 -23.24
CA LEU A 93 2.02 -0.02 -24.21
C LEU A 93 1.44 1.40 -24.40
N PHE A 94 1.47 2.22 -23.36
CA PHE A 94 0.91 3.57 -23.37
C PHE A 94 2.01 4.63 -23.32
N ARG A 95 1.81 5.70 -24.08
CA ARG A 95 2.59 6.94 -23.98
C ARG A 95 1.73 8.05 -23.39
N LEU A 96 2.38 9.00 -22.73
CA LEU A 96 1.75 10.23 -22.28
C LEU A 96 1.28 11.06 -23.49
N ASN A 97 0.00 11.40 -23.53
CA ASN A 97 -0.58 12.28 -24.55
C ASN A 97 -0.80 13.69 -24.01
N ASN A 98 -1.39 13.79 -22.82
CA ASN A 98 -1.64 15.06 -22.16
C ASN A 98 -1.57 14.91 -20.64
N TYR A 99 -1.16 15.98 -19.96
CA TYR A 99 -1.10 16.06 -18.50
C TYR A 99 -1.57 17.43 -18.04
N ILE A 100 -2.52 17.43 -17.11
CA ILE A 100 -2.98 18.61 -16.40
C ILE A 100 -2.84 18.31 -14.91
N GLU A 101 -1.93 19.03 -14.26
CA GLU A 101 -1.64 18.89 -12.83
C GLU A 101 -2.93 18.93 -12.00
N ASP A 102 -3.05 18.00 -11.05
CA ASP A 102 -4.19 17.81 -10.15
C ASP A 102 -5.57 17.58 -10.81
N VAL A 103 -5.61 17.36 -12.13
CA VAL A 103 -6.87 17.21 -12.87
C VAL A 103 -6.91 15.88 -13.61
N GLU A 104 -6.00 15.66 -14.56
CA GLU A 104 -6.10 14.54 -15.49
C GLU A 104 -4.78 14.20 -16.17
N THR A 105 -4.55 12.89 -16.33
CA THR A 105 -3.53 12.34 -17.22
C THR A 105 -4.20 11.55 -18.33
N GLU A 106 -3.88 11.89 -19.57
CA GLU A 106 -4.31 11.14 -20.75
C GLU A 106 -3.13 10.37 -21.32
N LEU A 107 -3.33 9.07 -21.49
CA LEU A 107 -2.40 8.17 -22.15
C LEU A 107 -3.03 7.64 -23.43
N THR A 108 -2.23 7.47 -24.47
CA THR A 108 -2.66 6.84 -25.73
C THR A 108 -1.82 5.61 -26.00
N VAL A 109 -2.37 4.63 -26.69
CA VAL A 109 -1.59 3.49 -27.19
C VAL A 109 -0.40 3.99 -28.00
N TRP A 110 0.76 3.40 -27.76
CA TRP A 110 1.97 3.64 -28.54
C TRP A 110 2.11 2.54 -29.59
N ASP A 111 1.79 2.87 -30.85
CA ASP A 111 1.74 1.91 -31.96
C ASP A 111 3.07 1.22 -32.24
N ASP A 112 4.20 1.86 -31.88
CA ASP A 112 5.55 1.33 -32.05
C ASP A 112 6.08 0.65 -30.76
N CYS A 113 5.20 0.28 -29.83
CA CYS A 113 5.62 -0.45 -28.64
C CYS A 113 5.88 -1.92 -28.95
N TRP A 114 6.84 -2.50 -28.23
CA TRP A 114 7.21 -3.90 -28.40
C TRP A 114 6.08 -4.89 -28.04
N TRP A 115 5.07 -4.48 -27.25
CA TRP A 115 3.87 -5.28 -26.96
C TRP A 115 2.98 -5.50 -28.19
N LEU A 116 3.12 -4.68 -29.23
CA LEU A 116 2.38 -4.81 -30.48
C LEU A 116 3.20 -5.49 -31.58
N ASN A 117 4.46 -5.86 -31.28
CA ASN A 117 5.32 -6.54 -32.22
C ASN A 117 5.08 -8.06 -32.18
N GLU A 118 4.36 -8.56 -33.19
CA GLU A 118 4.00 -9.98 -33.30
C GLU A 118 5.21 -10.91 -33.36
N THR A 119 6.38 -10.46 -33.81
CA THR A 119 7.58 -11.32 -33.81
C THR A 119 8.08 -11.62 -32.40
N ILE A 120 7.76 -10.77 -31.43
CA ILE A 120 8.03 -10.97 -30.01
C ILE A 120 6.86 -11.72 -29.38
N THR A 121 5.63 -11.23 -29.56
CA THR A 121 4.47 -11.74 -28.82
C THR A 121 3.99 -13.12 -29.29
N ALA A 122 4.37 -13.55 -30.49
CA ALA A 122 4.06 -14.90 -30.98
C ALA A 122 5.02 -15.98 -30.45
N ASP A 123 6.04 -15.61 -29.65
CA ASP A 123 6.94 -16.58 -29.02
C ASP A 123 6.15 -17.52 -28.07
N PRO A 124 6.09 -18.83 -28.35
CA PRO A 124 5.35 -19.78 -27.52
C PRO A 124 5.91 -19.88 -26.08
N ASP A 125 7.20 -19.62 -25.87
CA ASP A 125 7.83 -19.68 -24.54
C ASP A 125 7.42 -18.49 -23.67
N LEU A 126 7.07 -17.36 -24.30
CA LEU A 126 6.50 -16.22 -23.59
C LEU A 126 5.07 -16.48 -23.11
N ASN A 127 4.31 -17.36 -23.75
CA ASN A 127 2.90 -17.64 -23.39
C ASN A 127 2.12 -16.33 -23.15
N TRP A 128 2.13 -15.47 -24.17
CA TRP A 128 1.73 -14.07 -24.08
C TRP A 128 0.34 -13.87 -23.50
N ASP A 129 -0.67 -14.54 -24.06
CA ASP A 129 -2.07 -14.39 -23.66
C ASP A 129 -2.29 -14.72 -22.17
N ASN A 130 -1.58 -15.71 -21.64
CA ASN A 130 -1.70 -16.07 -20.23
C ASN A 130 -0.98 -15.08 -19.30
N ARG A 131 0.11 -14.46 -19.76
CA ARG A 131 0.89 -13.50 -18.95
C ARG A 131 0.31 -12.09 -18.97
N PHE A 132 -0.16 -11.65 -20.13
CA PHE A 132 -0.53 -10.25 -20.39
C PHE A 132 -2.01 -10.09 -20.76
N GLY A 133 -2.71 -11.18 -21.07
CA GLY A 133 -4.09 -11.15 -21.55
C GLY A 133 -4.16 -10.93 -23.08
N ASN A 134 -5.39 -10.85 -23.58
CA ASN A 134 -5.64 -10.54 -24.98
C ASN A 134 -5.23 -9.10 -25.32
N LYS A 135 -5.00 -8.85 -26.61
CA LYS A 135 -4.72 -7.52 -27.16
C LYS A 135 -5.75 -6.50 -26.69
N TRP A 136 -5.26 -5.34 -26.29
CA TRP A 136 -6.05 -4.26 -25.68
C TRP A 136 -7.04 -3.66 -26.69
N GLU A 137 -8.24 -3.31 -26.24
CA GLU A 137 -9.35 -2.85 -27.10
C GLU A 137 -9.59 -1.32 -27.06
N PHE A 138 -8.82 -0.55 -26.28
CA PHE A 138 -9.03 0.90 -26.11
C PHE A 138 -7.83 1.72 -26.57
N ASP A 139 -8.06 2.76 -27.38
CA ASP A 139 -7.00 3.61 -27.96
C ASP A 139 -6.40 4.59 -26.96
N SER A 140 -7.14 4.91 -25.90
CA SER A 140 -6.75 5.90 -24.88
C SER A 140 -7.19 5.48 -23.48
N TRP A 141 -6.40 5.89 -22.49
CA TRP A 141 -6.69 5.78 -21.06
C TRP A 141 -6.66 7.17 -20.45
N ARG A 142 -7.75 7.58 -19.78
CA ARG A 142 -7.81 8.83 -19.01
C ARG A 142 -7.88 8.55 -17.51
N ILE A 143 -6.92 9.10 -16.76
CA ILE A 143 -6.84 9.01 -15.31
C ILE A 143 -7.27 10.36 -14.74
N ARG A 144 -8.49 10.44 -14.20
CA ARG A 144 -9.04 11.65 -13.58
C ARG A 144 -8.73 11.67 -12.09
N ILE A 145 -8.26 12.80 -11.59
CA ILE A 145 -8.01 13.01 -10.17
C ILE A 145 -9.28 13.61 -9.55
N ILE A 146 -9.99 12.81 -8.75
CA ILE A 146 -11.18 13.24 -8.02
C ILE A 146 -10.93 12.97 -6.53
N PRO A 147 -10.42 13.97 -5.77
CA PRO A 147 -9.97 13.75 -4.39
C PRO A 147 -11.09 13.32 -3.45
N ASP A 148 -12.28 13.89 -3.62
CA ASP A 148 -13.46 13.54 -2.84
C ASP A 148 -14.09 12.25 -3.35
N GLN A 149 -14.08 11.22 -2.51
CA GLN A 149 -14.54 9.88 -2.86
C GLN A 149 -16.05 9.82 -3.14
N GLN A 150 -16.86 10.66 -2.47
CA GLN A 150 -18.30 10.71 -2.73
C GLN A 150 -18.57 11.27 -4.13
N THR A 151 -17.88 12.34 -4.50
CA THR A 151 -17.92 12.93 -5.84
C THR A 151 -17.46 11.94 -6.89
N ALA A 152 -16.41 11.16 -6.62
CA ALA A 152 -15.93 10.12 -7.54
C ALA A 152 -17.01 9.05 -7.82
N VAL A 153 -17.72 8.61 -6.78
CA VAL A 153 -18.86 7.67 -6.93
C VAL A 153 -20.00 8.29 -7.74
N LEU A 154 -20.35 9.55 -7.48
CA LEU A 154 -21.41 10.23 -8.24
C LEU A 154 -21.05 10.39 -9.73
N GLU A 155 -19.78 10.69 -10.04
CA GLU A 155 -19.28 10.78 -11.42
C GLU A 155 -19.28 9.40 -12.12
N PHE A 156 -18.96 8.34 -11.37
CA PHE A 156 -19.04 6.95 -11.85
C PHE A 156 -20.49 6.55 -12.16
N GLU A 157 -21.44 6.84 -11.26
CA GLU A 157 -22.87 6.60 -11.48
C GLU A 157 -23.40 7.36 -12.70
N ALA A 158 -22.95 8.62 -12.87
CA ALA A 158 -23.25 9.44 -14.04
C ALA A 158 -22.60 8.94 -15.35
N GLY A 159 -21.70 7.96 -15.30
CA GLY A 159 -20.99 7.42 -16.45
C GLY A 159 -19.88 8.30 -16.98
N LYS A 160 -19.32 9.18 -16.15
CA LYS A 160 -18.17 10.02 -16.50
C LYS A 160 -16.82 9.37 -16.16
N VAL A 161 -16.85 8.24 -15.46
CA VAL A 161 -15.71 7.38 -15.11
C VAL A 161 -16.17 5.93 -15.27
N ASP A 162 -15.29 5.06 -15.77
CA ASP A 162 -15.61 3.66 -16.08
C ASP A 162 -15.23 2.66 -14.99
N ILE A 163 -14.30 3.03 -14.10
CA ILE A 163 -13.79 2.21 -13.00
C ILE A 163 -13.67 3.07 -11.75
N GLN A 164 -14.23 2.61 -10.63
CA GLN A 164 -14.12 3.29 -9.35
C GLN A 164 -13.94 2.29 -8.18
N ASP A 165 -13.13 2.68 -7.19
CA ASP A 165 -13.05 1.98 -5.90
C ASP A 165 -14.19 2.44 -4.99
N ILE A 166 -14.94 1.48 -4.46
CA ILE A 166 -16.09 1.73 -3.58
C ILE A 166 -15.98 1.04 -2.22
N THR A 167 -14.79 0.58 -1.85
CA THR A 167 -14.58 -0.20 -0.62
C THR A 167 -15.11 0.49 0.62
N ILE A 168 -15.00 1.81 0.69
CA ILE A 168 -15.45 2.60 1.85
C ILE A 168 -16.98 2.87 1.86
N TYR A 169 -17.70 2.41 0.82
CA TYR A 169 -19.16 2.57 0.65
C TYR A 169 -19.82 1.20 0.46
N PRO A 170 -19.85 0.35 1.50
CA PRO A 170 -20.38 -1.00 1.38
C PRO A 170 -21.86 -1.04 0.96
N GLU A 171 -22.66 -0.03 1.33
CA GLU A 171 -24.03 0.15 0.86
C GLU A 171 -24.12 0.35 -0.66
N LYS A 172 -23.16 1.07 -1.25
CA LYS A 172 -23.09 1.28 -2.70
C LYS A 172 -22.65 0.02 -3.44
N ARG A 173 -21.77 -0.77 -2.84
CA ARG A 173 -21.42 -2.09 -3.38
C ARG A 173 -22.66 -2.96 -3.47
N ASP A 174 -23.43 -3.04 -2.38
CA ASP A 174 -24.64 -3.87 -2.35
C ASP A 174 -25.65 -3.39 -3.40
N GLU A 175 -25.81 -2.07 -3.58
CA GLU A 175 -26.62 -1.50 -4.66
C GLU A 175 -26.12 -1.95 -6.06
N PHE A 176 -24.81 -1.86 -6.30
CA PHE A 176 -24.21 -2.16 -7.61
C PHE A 176 -24.20 -3.66 -7.94
N ILE A 177 -24.10 -4.56 -6.95
CA ILE A 177 -24.16 -6.01 -7.16
C ILE A 177 -25.48 -6.43 -7.83
N TYR A 178 -26.59 -5.79 -7.47
CA TYR A 178 -27.91 -6.11 -8.00
C TYR A 178 -28.29 -5.31 -9.25
N ASN A 179 -27.45 -4.36 -9.68
CA ASN A 179 -27.70 -3.52 -10.85
C ASN A 179 -26.90 -4.02 -12.07
N PRO A 180 -27.56 -4.47 -13.14
CA PRO A 180 -26.89 -5.07 -14.30
C PRO A 180 -26.03 -4.08 -15.12
N SER A 181 -26.09 -2.79 -14.81
CA SER A 181 -25.23 -1.76 -15.42
C SER A 181 -23.81 -1.78 -14.86
N PHE A 182 -23.59 -2.51 -13.76
CA PHE A 182 -22.31 -2.55 -13.05
C PHE A 182 -21.79 -3.98 -12.95
N GLU A 183 -20.48 -4.12 -13.01
CA GLU A 183 -19.72 -5.34 -12.75
C GLU A 183 -18.88 -5.09 -11.50
N VAL A 184 -19.22 -5.76 -10.40
CA VAL A 184 -18.48 -5.65 -9.13
C VAL A 184 -17.43 -6.75 -9.06
N LYS A 185 -16.16 -6.36 -8.92
CA LYS A 185 -15.04 -7.28 -8.72
C LYS A 185 -14.48 -7.13 -7.32
N ASN A 186 -14.21 -8.26 -6.68
CA ASN A 186 -13.57 -8.31 -5.37
C ASN A 186 -12.22 -9.03 -5.45
N LYS A 187 -11.29 -8.60 -4.60
CA LYS A 187 -10.02 -9.29 -4.42
C LYS A 187 -9.55 -9.10 -2.99
N ILE A 188 -9.07 -10.17 -2.36
CA ILE A 188 -8.35 -10.07 -1.10
C ILE A 188 -7.03 -9.34 -1.38
N ASN A 189 -6.90 -8.15 -0.80
CA ASN A 189 -5.69 -7.35 -0.90
C ASN A 189 -4.70 -7.74 0.21
N GLY A 190 -3.40 -7.61 -0.07
CA GLY A 190 -2.32 -7.81 0.90
C GLY A 190 -2.03 -6.57 1.72
N ASN A 191 -3.06 -5.94 2.29
CA ASN A 191 -2.97 -4.71 3.09
C ASN A 191 -3.37 -4.96 4.54
N LEU A 192 -2.62 -4.38 5.49
CA LEU A 192 -2.79 -4.56 6.93
C LEU A 192 -3.11 -3.21 7.55
N GLY A 193 -4.32 -3.08 8.10
CA GLY A 193 -4.61 -2.03 9.06
C GLY A 193 -4.08 -2.43 10.43
N PHE A 194 -3.29 -1.57 11.08
CA PHE A 194 -2.81 -1.81 12.44
C PHE A 194 -2.64 -0.51 13.22
N PHE A 195 -2.63 -0.63 14.55
CA PHE A 195 -2.28 0.48 15.43
C PHE A 195 -0.80 0.42 15.79
N GLY A 196 -0.03 1.39 15.30
CA GLY A 196 1.38 1.54 15.66
C GLY A 196 1.56 2.22 17.01
N TYR A 197 2.10 1.50 17.99
CA TYR A 197 2.48 2.11 19.27
C TYR A 197 3.81 2.87 19.13
N ASN A 198 3.85 4.12 19.59
CA ASN A 198 5.12 4.83 19.75
C ASN A 198 5.81 4.36 21.03
N ILE A 199 6.82 3.49 20.87
CA ILE A 199 7.50 2.79 21.98
C ILE A 199 8.78 3.48 22.46
N ARG A 200 8.99 4.77 22.13
CA ARG A 200 10.15 5.51 22.64
C ARG A 200 10.10 5.58 24.17
N GLU A 201 11.27 5.44 24.82
CA GLU A 201 11.37 5.35 26.27
C GLU A 201 10.96 6.64 27.01
N ASP A 202 10.97 7.78 26.31
CA ASP A 202 10.48 9.07 26.80
C ASP A 202 8.94 9.13 26.90
N ARG A 203 8.23 8.11 26.39
CA ARG A 203 6.78 7.99 26.54
C ARG A 203 6.44 7.36 27.88
N GLU A 204 5.94 8.20 28.79
CA GLU A 204 5.58 7.89 30.18
C GLU A 204 4.91 6.53 30.40
N TYR A 205 3.99 6.13 29.52
CA TYR A 205 3.21 4.89 29.68
C TYR A 205 3.56 3.83 28.64
N ILE A 206 3.26 4.10 27.36
CA ILE A 206 3.38 3.11 26.27
C ILE A 206 4.82 2.64 26.05
N GLY A 207 5.80 3.51 26.30
CA GLY A 207 7.22 3.23 26.12
C GLY A 207 7.95 2.73 27.37
N ASP A 208 7.26 2.65 28.51
CA ASP A 208 7.89 2.33 29.80
C ASP A 208 8.50 0.92 29.80
N ARG A 209 9.82 0.88 30.03
CA ARG A 209 10.63 -0.34 30.11
C ARG A 209 10.89 -0.82 31.54
N THR A 210 10.37 -0.14 32.55
CA THR A 210 10.46 -0.58 33.94
C THR A 210 9.70 -1.90 34.14
N PRO A 211 10.25 -2.90 34.84
CA PRO A 211 9.54 -4.14 35.13
C PRO A 211 8.29 -3.91 35.99
N CYS A 212 7.26 -4.73 35.80
CA CYS A 212 6.09 -4.74 36.67
C CYS A 212 6.46 -5.29 38.06
N GLU A 213 5.89 -4.71 39.12
CA GLU A 213 6.26 -5.04 40.52
C GLU A 213 6.04 -6.51 40.86
N THR A 214 4.92 -7.08 40.40
CA THR A 214 4.52 -8.46 40.68
C THR A 214 4.96 -9.44 39.59
N ASN A 215 5.58 -8.95 38.50
CA ASN A 215 6.14 -9.79 37.44
C ASN A 215 7.28 -9.09 36.69
N ALA A 216 8.52 -9.41 37.07
CA ALA A 216 9.72 -8.81 36.47
C ALA A 216 9.95 -9.18 34.99
N SER A 217 9.25 -10.19 34.45
CA SER A 217 9.41 -10.61 33.04
C SER A 217 8.67 -9.72 32.03
N ILE A 218 7.86 -8.78 32.50
CA ILE A 218 7.06 -7.88 31.68
C ILE A 218 7.25 -6.44 32.13
N THR A 219 7.47 -5.53 31.19
CA THR A 219 7.56 -4.09 31.50
C THR A 219 6.18 -3.48 31.63
N LYS A 220 6.05 -2.38 32.38
CA LYS A 220 4.78 -1.65 32.54
C LYS A 220 4.20 -1.23 31.20
N GLY A 221 5.01 -0.68 30.29
CA GLY A 221 4.57 -0.31 28.95
C GLY A 221 4.12 -1.51 28.11
N LEU A 222 4.80 -2.67 28.22
CA LEU A 222 4.35 -3.89 27.54
C LEU A 222 3.01 -4.38 28.10
N ALA A 223 2.80 -4.33 29.41
CA ALA A 223 1.53 -4.67 30.03
C ALA A 223 0.39 -3.77 29.54
N ILE A 224 0.61 -2.45 29.43
CA ILE A 224 -0.39 -1.51 28.89
C ILE A 224 -0.74 -1.84 27.43
N ARG A 225 0.27 -2.10 26.57
CA ARG A 225 0.01 -2.46 25.16
C ARG A 225 -0.80 -3.76 25.04
N LYS A 226 -0.52 -4.76 25.89
CA LYS A 226 -1.31 -6.00 25.94
C LYS A 226 -2.74 -5.73 26.42
N ALA A 227 -2.91 -4.88 27.43
CA ALA A 227 -4.24 -4.51 27.92
C ALA A 227 -5.10 -3.88 26.84
N ILE A 228 -4.54 -2.92 26.08
CA ILE A 228 -5.24 -2.28 24.95
C ILE A 228 -5.64 -3.32 23.91
N SER A 229 -4.73 -4.23 23.51
CA SER A 229 -5.05 -5.28 22.54
C SER A 229 -6.19 -6.21 22.97
N TYR A 230 -6.27 -6.56 24.27
CA TYR A 230 -7.38 -7.36 24.83
C TYR A 230 -8.68 -6.55 24.96
N ALA A 231 -8.60 -5.23 25.15
CA ALA A 231 -9.76 -4.37 25.32
C ALA A 231 -10.53 -4.11 24.00
N LEU A 232 -9.87 -4.24 22.85
CA LEU A 232 -10.46 -3.95 21.54
C LEU A 232 -11.31 -5.13 21.03
N ASP A 233 -12.58 -4.87 20.73
CA ASP A 233 -13.43 -5.82 20.01
C ASP A 233 -13.27 -5.64 18.49
N ARG A 234 -12.26 -6.30 17.93
CA ARG A 234 -11.98 -6.27 16.49
C ARG A 234 -13.11 -6.89 15.65
N ASN A 235 -13.87 -7.84 16.21
CA ASN A 235 -14.99 -8.46 15.50
C ASN A 235 -16.14 -7.47 15.38
N GLU A 236 -16.49 -6.78 16.47
CA GLU A 236 -17.54 -5.77 16.45
C GLU A 236 -17.15 -4.57 15.56
N ILE A 237 -15.89 -4.12 15.61
CA ILE A 237 -15.38 -3.09 14.70
C ILE A 237 -15.58 -3.52 13.24
N ASN A 238 -15.12 -4.73 12.88
CA ASN A 238 -15.28 -5.23 11.52
C ASN A 238 -16.76 -5.33 11.11
N LYS A 239 -17.61 -5.83 12.00
CA LYS A 239 -19.04 -5.99 11.74
C LYS A 239 -19.76 -4.65 11.55
N ILE A 240 -19.50 -3.66 12.41
CA ILE A 240 -20.24 -2.40 12.42
C ILE A 240 -19.70 -1.42 11.38
N ILE A 241 -18.37 -1.31 11.25
CA ILE A 241 -17.75 -0.32 10.36
C ILE A 241 -17.55 -0.88 8.95
N HIS A 242 -17.12 -2.14 8.85
CA HIS A 242 -16.72 -2.74 7.58
C HIS A 242 -17.68 -3.85 7.09
N GLN A 243 -18.85 -3.97 7.71
CA GLN A 243 -19.87 -4.98 7.39
C GLN A 243 -19.34 -6.43 7.32
N GLY A 244 -18.27 -6.72 8.06
CA GLY A 244 -17.66 -8.05 8.14
C GLY A 244 -16.72 -8.40 6.98
N GLU A 245 -16.34 -7.45 6.12
CA GLU A 245 -15.56 -7.72 4.90
C GLU A 245 -14.06 -7.90 5.13
N PHE A 246 -13.58 -7.56 6.32
CA PHE A 246 -12.16 -7.66 6.64
C PHE A 246 -11.84 -8.99 7.29
N ASN A 247 -10.68 -9.53 6.94
CA ASN A 247 -10.09 -10.65 7.65
C ASN A 247 -9.33 -10.11 8.86
N ILE A 248 -9.80 -10.46 10.07
CA ILE A 248 -9.10 -10.11 11.30
C ILE A 248 -7.86 -11.00 11.41
N THR A 249 -6.71 -10.36 11.66
CA THR A 249 -5.42 -11.05 11.81
C THR A 249 -4.70 -10.58 13.07
N ASP A 250 -3.99 -11.51 13.71
CA ASP A 250 -3.02 -11.25 14.77
C ASP A 250 -1.57 -11.25 14.22
N HIS A 251 -1.42 -11.52 12.92
CA HIS A 251 -0.14 -11.74 12.26
C HIS A 251 0.22 -10.56 11.35
N PRO A 252 1.50 -10.11 11.33
CA PRO A 252 1.94 -9.03 10.45
C PRO A 252 2.06 -9.45 8.98
N ILE A 253 2.15 -10.75 8.72
CA ILE A 253 2.13 -11.34 7.36
C ILE A 253 0.73 -11.89 7.07
N TYR A 254 0.22 -11.62 5.89
CA TYR A 254 -1.10 -12.08 5.44
C TYR A 254 -1.14 -13.58 5.16
N PRO A 255 -2.29 -14.25 5.37
CA PRO A 255 -2.45 -15.65 5.00
C PRO A 255 -2.14 -15.97 3.53
N ILE A 256 -2.38 -15.01 2.62
CA ILE A 256 -2.07 -15.17 1.18
C ILE A 256 -0.57 -15.37 0.89
N LYS A 257 0.31 -15.09 1.85
CA LYS A 257 1.75 -15.35 1.73
C LYS A 257 2.13 -16.82 1.99
N GLY A 258 1.15 -17.69 2.23
CA GLY A 258 1.33 -19.14 2.24
C GLY A 258 2.31 -19.60 3.30
N ILE A 259 3.43 -20.21 2.88
CA ILE A 259 4.45 -20.79 3.78
C ILE A 259 5.06 -19.80 4.78
N TRP A 260 5.00 -18.49 4.49
CA TRP A 260 5.52 -17.44 5.37
C TRP A 260 4.52 -17.04 6.47
N TYR A 261 3.31 -17.57 6.44
CA TYR A 261 2.31 -17.33 7.47
C TYR A 261 2.45 -18.38 8.59
N ASN A 262 2.87 -17.95 9.79
CA ASN A 262 2.91 -18.83 10.96
C ASN A 262 1.53 -18.82 11.65
N PRO A 263 0.77 -19.94 11.62
CA PRO A 263 -0.52 -20.00 12.30
C PRO A 263 -0.40 -20.02 13.83
N ASP A 264 0.76 -20.42 14.36
CA ASP A 264 1.01 -20.70 15.77
C ASP A 264 1.62 -19.47 16.47
N ILE A 265 0.78 -18.46 16.68
CA ILE A 265 1.13 -17.21 17.38
C ILE A 265 0.20 -16.93 18.56
N ILE A 266 0.67 -16.09 19.48
CA ILE A 266 -0.16 -15.54 20.56
C ILE A 266 -1.21 -14.62 19.96
N ARG A 267 -2.48 -14.79 20.38
CA ARG A 267 -3.62 -14.02 19.90
C ARG A 267 -4.25 -13.21 21.02
N TYR A 268 -4.64 -11.98 20.72
CA TYR A 268 -5.29 -11.06 21.65
C TYR A 268 -6.79 -10.99 21.33
N THR A 269 -7.54 -11.98 21.81
CA THR A 269 -9.01 -12.01 21.68
C THR A 269 -9.63 -10.93 22.55
N HIS A 270 -10.82 -10.43 22.20
CA HIS A 270 -11.52 -9.48 23.06
C HIS A 270 -11.82 -10.09 24.45
N ASP A 271 -11.18 -9.56 25.51
CA ASP A 271 -11.25 -10.07 26.88
C ASP A 271 -10.97 -8.93 27.87
N LEU A 272 -12.05 -8.31 28.37
CA LEU A 272 -11.95 -7.16 29.27
C LEU A 272 -11.35 -7.52 30.64
N ASP A 273 -11.47 -8.76 31.09
CA ASP A 273 -10.91 -9.17 32.38
C ASP A 273 -9.39 -9.29 32.29
N LYS A 274 -8.88 -9.93 31.23
CA LYS A 274 -7.43 -9.93 30.94
C LYS A 274 -6.89 -8.52 30.73
N ALA A 275 -7.63 -7.66 30.03
CA ALA A 275 -7.23 -6.26 29.86
C ALA A 275 -7.05 -5.57 31.22
N ARG A 276 -8.00 -5.75 32.14
CA ARG A 276 -7.93 -5.19 33.50
C ARG A 276 -6.76 -5.76 34.29
N ASP A 277 -6.49 -7.05 34.18
CA ASP A 277 -5.39 -7.68 34.89
C ASP A 277 -4.01 -7.18 34.42
N TYR A 278 -3.84 -6.94 33.11
CA TYR A 278 -2.63 -6.30 32.59
C TYR A 278 -2.48 -4.84 33.02
N MET A 279 -3.58 -4.08 33.13
CA MET A 279 -3.52 -2.71 33.66
C MET A 279 -3.13 -2.68 35.14
N LYS A 280 -3.67 -3.60 35.95
CA LYS A 280 -3.24 -3.77 37.35
C LYS A 280 -1.76 -4.14 37.44
N LEU A 281 -1.30 -5.02 36.55
CA LEU A 281 0.11 -5.41 36.48
C LEU A 281 1.03 -4.22 36.17
N ALA A 282 0.56 -3.28 35.35
CA ALA A 282 1.25 -2.03 35.06
C ALA A 282 1.17 -0.99 36.20
N GLY A 283 0.46 -1.28 37.30
CA GLY A 283 0.32 -0.41 38.46
C GLY A 283 -0.92 0.49 38.45
N PHE A 284 -1.91 0.24 37.58
CA PHE A 284 -3.15 1.00 37.55
C PHE A 284 -4.25 0.33 38.38
N GLU A 285 -4.88 1.12 39.25
CA GLU A 285 -6.10 0.70 39.94
C GLU A 285 -7.32 0.92 39.03
N ILE A 286 -8.07 -0.14 38.76
CA ILE A 286 -9.33 -0.05 38.02
C ILE A 286 -10.47 -0.12 39.02
N THR A 287 -11.10 1.01 39.31
CA THR A 287 -12.34 1.06 40.07
C THR A 287 -13.51 0.60 39.19
N LYS A 288 -14.47 -0.10 39.79
CA LYS A 288 -15.58 -0.75 39.07
C LYS A 288 -16.72 0.22 38.69
N GLU A 289 -16.52 1.52 38.82
CA GLU A 289 -17.60 2.51 38.71
C GLU A 289 -17.78 3.03 37.28
N GLY A 290 -18.81 2.49 36.63
CA GLY A 290 -19.42 3.08 35.45
C GLY A 290 -20.25 4.31 35.82
N SER A 291 -19.75 5.48 35.49
CA SER A 291 -20.48 6.63 34.89
C SER A 291 -19.51 7.82 34.83
N ILE A 292 -19.18 8.26 33.63
CA ILE A 292 -18.42 9.51 33.43
C ILE A 292 -19.43 10.65 33.67
N PRO A 293 -19.25 11.55 34.67
CA PRO A 293 -20.08 12.74 34.75
C PRO A 293 -19.78 13.64 33.55
N PRO A 294 -20.78 14.33 32.97
CA PRO A 294 -20.51 15.30 31.90
C PRO A 294 -19.54 16.36 32.45
N PRO A 295 -18.51 16.75 31.67
CA PRO A 295 -17.43 17.59 32.17
C PRO A 295 -17.96 18.99 32.56
N PRO A 296 -17.63 19.50 33.77
CA PRO A 296 -17.87 20.90 34.08
C PRO A 296 -16.77 21.75 33.43
N ASN A 297 -17.05 22.25 32.23
CA ASN A 297 -16.25 23.20 31.43
C ASN A 297 -14.84 22.75 30.97
N PRO A 298 -14.39 23.20 29.77
CA PRO A 298 -13.20 22.66 29.12
C PRO A 298 -11.94 23.39 29.59
N SER A 299 -11.10 22.73 30.40
CA SER A 299 -9.67 23.06 30.53
C SER A 299 -8.82 22.11 29.66
N PRO A 300 -7.69 22.54 29.09
CA PRO A 300 -7.09 21.90 27.92
C PRO A 300 -6.27 20.63 28.18
N SER A 301 -6.26 20.07 29.39
CA SER A 301 -5.22 19.10 29.79
C SER A 301 -5.76 17.82 30.43
N ILE A 302 -6.84 17.25 29.90
CA ILE A 302 -7.27 15.89 30.27
C ILE A 302 -7.63 15.12 28.99
N ILE A 303 -6.73 14.23 28.56
CA ILE A 303 -7.02 13.25 27.51
C ILE A 303 -7.83 12.13 28.16
N ILE A 304 -9.15 12.29 28.15
CA ILE A 304 -10.13 11.32 28.68
C ILE A 304 -10.37 10.23 27.63
N GLY A 305 -10.37 8.97 28.09
CA GLY A 305 -10.47 7.73 27.30
C GLY A 305 -11.64 7.62 26.30
N ASN A 306 -12.67 8.47 26.36
CA ASN A 306 -13.73 8.50 25.34
C ASN A 306 -13.38 9.31 24.09
N LYS A 307 -12.50 10.32 24.19
CA LYS A 307 -11.92 10.91 22.97
C LYS A 307 -10.95 9.95 22.32
N LEU A 308 -10.32 9.02 23.05
CA LEU A 308 -9.53 7.95 22.43
C LEU A 308 -10.43 7.05 21.57
N TRP A 309 -11.66 6.72 21.98
CA TRP A 309 -12.59 5.93 21.15
C TRP A 309 -13.10 6.66 19.91
N ILE A 310 -13.36 7.97 19.99
CA ILE A 310 -13.77 8.79 18.84
C ILE A 310 -12.56 9.09 17.94
N ILE A 311 -11.39 9.40 18.50
CA ILE A 311 -10.13 9.62 17.76
C ILE A 311 -9.65 8.32 17.12
N LEU A 312 -9.72 7.17 17.80
CA LEU A 312 -9.48 5.86 17.19
C LEU A 312 -10.49 5.61 16.08
N GLY A 313 -11.79 5.88 16.32
CA GLY A 313 -12.84 5.83 15.29
C GLY A 313 -12.55 6.71 14.07
N THR A 314 -11.93 7.88 14.25
CA THR A 314 -11.52 8.77 13.15
C THR A 314 -10.20 8.35 12.48
N PHE A 315 -9.33 7.59 13.15
CA PHE A 315 -8.06 7.08 12.59
C PHE A 315 -8.18 5.73 11.87
N PHE A 316 -9.36 5.10 11.83
CA PHE A 316 -9.57 3.76 11.26
C PHE A 316 -9.87 3.71 9.75
N THR A 317 -9.48 4.73 8.99
CA THR A 317 -9.28 4.58 7.55
C THR A 317 -7.84 4.17 7.29
N ILE A 318 -7.67 2.92 6.87
CA ILE A 318 -6.62 2.35 5.99
C ILE A 318 -6.28 0.94 6.52
N GLY A 319 -7.19 0.02 6.27
CA GLY A 319 -6.84 -1.22 5.58
C GLY A 319 -7.73 -1.22 4.34
N LEU A 320 -7.17 -1.34 3.14
CA LEU A 320 -7.99 -1.46 1.94
C LEU A 320 -8.11 -2.94 1.59
N ALA A 321 -9.31 -3.53 1.78
CA ALA A 321 -9.83 -4.38 0.71
C ALA A 321 -10.08 -3.47 -0.51
N SER A 322 -10.03 -3.99 -1.73
CA SER A 322 -10.30 -3.16 -2.91
C SER A 322 -11.41 -3.81 -3.70
N TYR A 323 -12.52 -3.09 -3.84
CA TYR A 323 -13.61 -3.44 -4.75
C TYR A 323 -13.57 -2.48 -5.92
N LEU A 324 -13.27 -3.01 -7.09
CA LEU A 324 -13.38 -2.24 -8.33
C LEU A 324 -14.74 -2.53 -8.94
N VAL A 325 -15.51 -1.48 -9.22
CA VAL A 325 -16.73 -1.61 -10.00
C VAL A 325 -16.50 -1.02 -11.37
N ARG A 326 -16.80 -1.82 -12.40
CA ARG A 326 -16.75 -1.41 -13.79
C ARG A 326 -18.18 -1.18 -14.29
N LYS A 327 -18.41 -0.16 -15.09
CA LYS A 327 -19.68 -0.01 -15.81
C LYS A 327 -19.73 -0.96 -17.01
N GLY A 328 -20.76 -1.80 -17.09
CA GLY A 328 -20.93 -2.77 -18.18
C GLY A 328 -21.33 -2.07 -19.48
N LEU A 329 -20.41 -1.98 -20.44
CA LEU A 329 -20.72 -1.48 -21.77
C LEU A 329 -21.43 -2.58 -22.58
N LYS A 330 -22.72 -2.38 -22.85
CA LYS A 330 -23.45 -3.08 -23.93
C LYS A 330 -23.72 -2.09 -25.06
N ASN A 331 -23.41 -2.56 -26.29
CA ASN A 331 -23.74 -2.04 -27.62
C ASN A 331 -22.74 -1.07 -28.25
N PHE A 332 -21.76 -1.63 -28.97
CA PHE A 332 -21.37 -1.11 -30.28
C PHE A 332 -21.94 -2.04 -31.35
N SER A 333 -23.23 -1.84 -31.65
CA SER A 333 -23.81 -2.22 -32.93
C SER A 333 -24.45 -0.95 -33.49
N GLY A 334 -23.73 -0.30 -34.39
CA GLY A 334 -24.17 0.93 -35.06
C GLY A 334 -23.54 1.00 -36.44
N GLU A 335 -24.12 0.24 -37.36
CA GLU A 335 -23.98 0.47 -38.80
C GLU A 335 -24.38 1.92 -39.15
N ASN A 336 -23.74 2.46 -40.20
CA ASN A 336 -24.00 3.73 -40.90
C ASN A 336 -23.48 4.96 -40.13
N TYR A 337 -22.46 5.69 -40.58
CA TYR A 337 -22.18 6.21 -41.93
C TYR A 337 -20.69 6.30 -42.24
#